data_AF-A0A2N2CXQ6-F1
#
_entry.id   AF-A0A2N2CXQ6-F1
#
_cell.length_a   1.000
_cell.length_b   1.000
_cell.length_c   1.000
_cell.angle_alpha   90.00
_cell.angle_beta   90.00
_cell.angle_gamma   90.00
#
_symmetry.space_group_name_H-M   'P 1'
#
loop_
_entity.id
_entity.type
_entity.pdbx_description
1 polymer ?
#
loop_
_entity_poly.entity_id
_entity_poly.type
_entity_poly.pdbx_seq_one_letter_code
_entity_poly.pdbx_strand_id
1 'polypeptide(L)'
;MAKINSLNDEKSGRKQKLFTTSGSWTVPAGVDAVSLFLVGGGGGGGGSYSGGGDGGAGGITSFGNLVSVSGGAGGKFSVGSNGGAGGTGSPATDTLYPSKSVAGSGGGYSTNAGAKGWGGFGNGGNGGSGNASAGGGGASGVMAKYDKFPVTPGEIITITIGVGGVKGTAGTGGAQVAATAGTSGAVLIEWEE
;
A
#
# COMPACT_ATOMS: atom_id res chain seq x y z
N MET A 1 -13.65 14.23 3.88
CA MET A 1 -13.82 13.05 4.74
C MET A 1 -14.71 12.06 4.02
N ALA A 2 -14.18 10.94 3.53
CA ALA A 2 -14.99 9.88 2.95
C ALA A 2 -15.68 9.12 4.10
N LYS A 3 -17.02 9.12 4.12
CA LYS A 3 -17.81 8.26 5.01
C LYS A 3 -17.59 6.82 4.55
N ILE A 4 -16.81 6.04 5.30
CA ILE A 4 -16.80 4.59 5.17
C ILE A 4 -18.16 4.13 5.72
N ASN A 5 -19.12 3.89 4.82
CA ASN A 5 -20.37 3.24 5.16
C ASN A 5 -20.03 1.83 5.64
N SER A 6 -20.33 1.52 6.90
CA SER A 6 -20.43 0.14 7.37
C SER A 6 -21.54 -0.54 6.57
N LEU A 7 -21.17 -1.28 5.53
CA LEU A 7 -22.10 -2.19 4.86
C LEU A 7 -22.24 -3.41 5.77
N ASN A 8 -23.21 -3.36 6.69
CA ASN A 8 -23.67 -4.59 7.32
C ASN A 8 -24.50 -5.31 6.27
N ASP A 9 -23.92 -6.33 5.62
CA ASP A 9 -24.71 -7.27 4.84
C ASP A 9 -25.47 -8.16 5.83
N GLU A 10 -26.65 -7.67 6.25
CA GLU A 10 -27.47 -8.27 7.32
C GLU A 10 -27.88 -9.71 7.04
N LYS A 11 -27.63 -10.23 5.83
CA LYS A 11 -27.91 -11.61 5.48
C LYS A 11 -26.82 -12.61 5.89
N SER A 12 -25.63 -12.15 6.27
CA SER A 12 -24.50 -13.03 6.57
C SER A 12 -24.15 -13.17 8.06
N GLY A 13 -24.69 -12.34 8.93
CA GLY A 13 -24.25 -12.27 10.35
C GLY A 13 -22.81 -11.80 10.55
N ARG A 14 -22.08 -11.50 9.45
CA ARG A 14 -20.70 -11.05 9.50
C ARG A 14 -20.62 -9.56 9.82
N LYS A 15 -19.71 -9.25 10.73
CA LYS A 15 -19.30 -7.89 11.08
C LYS A 15 -17.97 -7.59 10.40
N GLN A 16 -17.74 -6.30 10.13
CA GLN A 16 -16.50 -5.86 9.50
C GLN A 16 -16.00 -4.52 10.05
N LYS A 17 -14.69 -4.32 10.01
CA LYS A 17 -14.04 -3.06 10.38
C LYS A 17 -12.83 -2.77 9.48
N LEU A 18 -12.87 -1.62 8.81
CA LEU A 18 -11.77 -1.11 7.99
C LEU A 18 -10.94 -0.08 8.77
N PHE A 19 -9.63 -0.32 8.84
CA PHE A 19 -8.65 0.63 9.37
C PHE A 19 -7.88 1.28 8.22
N THR A 20 -7.97 2.61 8.16
CA THR A 20 -7.18 3.46 7.24
C THR A 20 -6.21 4.38 7.99
N THR A 21 -6.22 4.30 9.32
CA THR A 21 -5.32 5.00 10.25
C THR A 21 -4.91 4.01 11.33
N SER A 22 -3.67 4.09 11.80
CA SER A 22 -3.17 3.24 12.89
C SER A 22 -4.00 3.42 14.17
N GLY A 23 -4.11 2.34 14.96
CA GLY A 23 -4.91 2.33 16.17
C GLY A 23 -4.91 0.95 16.84
N SER A 24 -6.01 0.61 17.49
CA SER A 24 -6.19 -0.71 18.10
C SER A 24 -7.57 -1.29 17.81
N TRP A 25 -7.66 -2.60 17.88
CA TRP A 25 -8.89 -3.38 17.81
C TRP A 25 -8.95 -4.36 18.97
N THR A 26 -10.05 -4.34 19.72
CA THR A 26 -10.30 -5.36 20.75
C THR A 26 -11.13 -6.47 20.13
N VAL A 27 -10.64 -7.71 20.24
CA VAL A 27 -11.36 -8.90 19.77
C VAL A 27 -12.66 -9.03 20.57
N PRO A 28 -13.84 -9.01 19.92
CA PRO A 28 -15.11 -9.16 20.63
C PRO A 28 -15.21 -10.50 21.37
N ALA A 29 -16.08 -10.56 22.37
CA ALA A 29 -16.36 -11.81 23.06
C ALA A 29 -16.92 -12.86 22.08
N GLY A 30 -16.52 -14.12 22.24
CA GLY A 30 -16.97 -15.22 21.39
C GLY A 30 -16.22 -15.36 20.05
N VAL A 31 -15.42 -14.37 19.66
CA VAL A 31 -14.66 -14.39 18.39
C VAL A 31 -13.30 -15.06 18.58
N ASP A 32 -13.13 -16.26 18.03
CA ASP A 32 -11.88 -17.03 18.06
C ASP A 32 -11.12 -17.01 16.72
N ALA A 33 -11.75 -16.49 15.66
CA ALA A 33 -11.14 -16.34 14.35
C ALA A 33 -11.72 -15.14 13.58
N VAL A 34 -10.88 -14.57 12.71
CA VAL A 34 -11.25 -13.47 11.82
C VAL A 34 -10.76 -13.70 10.39
N SER A 35 -11.44 -13.13 9.40
CA SER A 35 -10.85 -12.95 8.08
C SER A 35 -10.12 -11.60 8.02
N LEU A 36 -8.93 -11.59 7.46
CA LEU A 36 -8.10 -10.40 7.33
C LEU A 36 -7.79 -10.11 5.87
N PHE A 37 -7.82 -8.83 5.50
CA PHE A 37 -7.26 -8.34 4.25
C PHE A 37 -6.35 -7.15 4.56
N LEU A 38 -5.06 -7.28 4.26
CA LEU A 38 -4.05 -6.26 4.54
C LEU A 38 -3.44 -5.75 3.24
N VAL A 39 -3.13 -4.46 3.20
CA VAL A 39 -2.43 -3.80 2.10
C VAL A 39 -1.34 -2.91 2.66
N GLY A 40 -0.09 -3.07 2.20
CA GLY A 40 1.02 -2.17 2.53
C GLY A 40 0.84 -0.78 1.92
N GLY A 41 1.58 0.21 2.40
CA GLY A 41 1.62 1.53 1.74
C GLY A 41 2.23 1.43 0.34
N GLY A 42 1.75 2.19 -0.64
CA GLY A 42 2.38 2.22 -1.97
C GLY A 42 3.63 3.09 -1.99
N GLY A 43 4.60 2.80 -2.85
CA GLY A 43 5.81 3.61 -3.00
C GLY A 43 5.53 4.91 -3.76
N GLY A 44 6.27 5.99 -3.51
CA GLY A 44 6.13 7.24 -4.26
C GLY A 44 6.76 7.16 -5.65
N GLY A 45 6.34 8.01 -6.58
CA GLY A 45 6.95 8.08 -7.91
C GLY A 45 8.30 8.80 -7.90
N GLY A 46 9.19 8.46 -8.83
CA GLY A 46 10.46 9.14 -9.05
C GLY A 46 10.29 10.50 -9.72
N GLY A 47 11.19 11.44 -9.45
CA GLY A 47 11.24 12.75 -10.07
C GLY A 47 11.66 12.71 -11.55
N SER A 48 11.41 13.80 -12.25
CA SER A 48 11.84 14.02 -13.64
C SER A 48 13.07 14.92 -13.73
N TYR A 49 13.76 14.91 -14.87
CA TYR A 49 14.92 15.75 -15.23
C TYR A 49 16.20 15.55 -14.41
N SER A 50 17.30 16.11 -14.91
CA SER A 50 18.60 16.06 -14.23
C SER A 50 18.50 16.59 -12.80
N GLY A 51 18.96 15.78 -11.85
CA GLY A 51 18.86 16.07 -10.41
C GLY A 51 17.51 15.70 -9.77
N GLY A 52 16.61 15.03 -10.50
CA GLY A 52 15.40 14.45 -9.92
C GLY A 52 15.72 13.40 -8.85
N GLY A 53 14.90 13.36 -7.79
CA GLY A 53 15.06 12.40 -6.70
C GLY A 53 14.26 11.13 -6.92
N ASP A 54 14.70 10.02 -6.34
CA ASP A 54 13.90 8.80 -6.25
C ASP A 54 12.65 9.02 -5.39
N GLY A 55 11.59 8.26 -5.67
CA GLY A 55 10.46 8.12 -4.77
C GLY A 55 10.82 7.29 -3.53
N GLY A 56 10.18 7.59 -2.40
CA GLY A 56 10.32 6.81 -1.18
C GLY A 56 9.54 5.51 -1.24
N ALA A 57 10.00 4.49 -0.49
CA ALA A 57 9.23 3.27 -0.28
C ALA A 57 7.98 3.52 0.58
N GLY A 58 6.94 2.73 0.37
CA GLY A 58 5.76 2.70 1.24
C GLY A 58 6.03 1.97 2.56
N GLY A 59 5.28 2.33 3.60
CA GLY A 59 5.36 1.74 4.93
C GLY A 59 4.71 0.36 5.02
N ILE A 60 5.12 -0.38 6.05
CA ILE A 60 4.55 -1.68 6.42
C ILE A 60 3.17 -1.49 7.06
N THR A 61 2.21 -2.32 6.66
CA THR A 61 0.91 -2.45 7.34
C THR A 61 0.91 -3.74 8.15
N SER A 62 0.44 -3.70 9.40
CA SER A 62 0.44 -4.87 10.28
C SER A 62 -0.84 -5.03 11.12
N PHE A 63 -1.10 -6.29 11.48
CA PHE A 63 -2.10 -6.72 12.44
C PHE A 63 -1.35 -7.34 13.64
N GLY A 64 -1.16 -6.53 14.68
CA GLY A 64 -0.30 -6.83 15.82
C GLY A 64 1.13 -7.14 15.40
N ASN A 65 1.75 -8.07 16.14
CA ASN A 65 3.01 -8.73 15.77
C ASN A 65 2.76 -10.05 15.00
N LEU A 66 1.51 -10.29 14.61
CA LEU A 66 1.06 -11.59 14.12
C LEU A 66 1.24 -11.69 12.60
N VAL A 67 0.89 -10.61 11.89
CA VAL A 67 1.00 -10.53 10.42
C VAL A 67 1.44 -9.13 10.01
N SER A 68 2.27 -9.07 8.97
CA SER A 68 2.65 -7.80 8.34
C SER A 68 2.78 -7.95 6.82
N VAL A 69 2.48 -6.87 6.09
CA VAL A 69 2.70 -6.78 4.64
C VAL A 69 3.56 -5.57 4.33
N SER A 70 4.60 -5.79 3.53
CA SER A 70 5.52 -4.73 3.12
C SER A 70 4.85 -3.70 2.21
N GLY A 71 5.29 -2.45 2.30
CA GLY A 71 4.92 -1.43 1.33
C GLY A 71 5.60 -1.62 -0.03
N GLY A 72 5.18 -0.84 -1.02
CA GLY A 72 5.74 -0.85 -2.36
C GLY A 72 7.06 -0.08 -2.46
N ALA A 73 7.95 -0.51 -3.35
CA ALA A 73 9.16 0.24 -3.64
C ALA A 73 8.84 1.59 -4.32
N GLY A 74 9.66 2.60 -4.04
CA GLY A 74 9.58 3.88 -4.74
C GLY A 74 10.06 3.79 -6.19
N GLY A 75 9.52 4.65 -7.05
CA GLY A 75 9.94 4.80 -8.44
C GLY A 75 11.32 5.44 -8.52
N LYS A 76 12.12 5.00 -9.50
CA LYS A 76 13.48 5.49 -9.68
C LYS A 76 13.53 6.68 -10.61
N PHE A 77 14.44 7.59 -10.30
CA PHE A 77 14.95 8.53 -11.27
C PHE A 77 15.96 7.83 -12.20
N SER A 78 15.96 8.18 -13.48
CA SER A 78 17.03 7.78 -14.40
C SER A 78 17.38 8.96 -15.31
N VAL A 79 18.68 9.20 -15.49
CA VAL A 79 19.21 10.21 -16.41
C VAL A 79 19.25 9.61 -17.81
N GLY A 80 18.43 10.10 -18.73
CA GLY A 80 18.45 9.71 -20.14
C GLY A 80 17.07 9.75 -20.80
N SER A 81 17.01 9.64 -22.13
CA SER A 81 15.77 9.69 -22.94
C SER A 81 14.80 8.53 -22.71
N ASN A 82 15.18 7.55 -21.87
CA ASN A 82 14.36 6.41 -21.49
C ASN A 82 14.02 6.59 -20.01
N GLY A 83 12.73 6.78 -19.69
CA GLY A 83 12.26 7.12 -18.35
C GLY A 83 12.77 6.20 -17.22
N GLY A 84 12.65 6.70 -15.99
CA GLY A 84 13.11 6.02 -14.79
C GLY A 84 12.48 4.63 -14.57
N ALA A 85 13.24 3.72 -13.97
CA ALA A 85 12.72 2.41 -13.62
C ALA A 85 11.55 2.53 -12.64
N GLY A 86 10.45 1.84 -12.93
CA GLY A 86 9.37 1.71 -11.95
C GLY A 86 9.87 1.03 -10.68
N GLY A 87 9.23 1.31 -9.54
CA GLY A 87 9.49 0.56 -8.32
C GLY A 87 9.25 -0.92 -8.58
N THR A 88 10.16 -1.80 -8.14
CA THR A 88 9.93 -3.24 -8.17
C THR A 88 8.82 -3.60 -7.18
N GLY A 89 7.97 -4.57 -7.52
CA GLY A 89 7.04 -5.14 -6.56
C GLY A 89 7.79 -5.59 -5.30
N SER A 90 7.27 -5.28 -4.12
CA SER A 90 7.85 -5.84 -2.90
C SER A 90 7.47 -7.31 -2.83
N PRO A 91 8.42 -8.24 -2.58
CA PRO A 91 8.08 -9.65 -2.43
C PRO A 91 7.14 -9.80 -1.23
N ALA A 92 6.18 -10.70 -1.36
CA ALA A 92 5.38 -11.08 -0.22
C ALA A 92 6.26 -11.82 0.80
N THR A 93 6.77 -11.11 1.79
CA THR A 93 7.50 -11.71 2.91
C THR A 93 6.51 -12.04 4.02
N ASP A 94 5.54 -12.89 3.72
CA ASP A 94 4.70 -13.47 4.76
C ASP A 94 5.35 -14.77 5.25
N THR A 95 5.77 -14.78 6.51
CA THR A 95 6.44 -15.90 7.15
C THR A 95 5.51 -16.74 8.03
N LEU A 96 4.27 -16.29 8.28
CA LEU A 96 3.34 -16.95 9.17
C LEU A 96 1.95 -17.08 8.51
N TYR A 97 1.55 -18.32 8.25
CA TYR A 97 0.28 -18.78 7.66
C TYR A 97 0.24 -18.85 6.13
N PRO A 98 -0.44 -19.87 5.54
CA PRO A 98 -0.60 -19.99 4.10
C PRO A 98 -1.55 -18.89 3.58
N SER A 99 -1.03 -17.68 3.43
CA SER A 99 -1.74 -16.56 2.83
C SER A 99 -1.71 -16.64 1.31
N LYS A 100 -2.79 -16.20 0.66
CA LYS A 100 -2.72 -15.75 -0.73
C LYS A 100 -2.14 -14.35 -0.72
N SER A 101 -0.83 -14.25 -0.52
CA SER A 101 -0.14 -12.98 -0.65
C SER A 101 0.18 -12.73 -2.12
N VAL A 102 -0.14 -11.53 -2.59
CA VAL A 102 0.13 -11.10 -3.96
C VAL A 102 1.18 -10.01 -3.87
N ALA A 103 2.31 -10.23 -4.54
CA ALA A 103 3.35 -9.21 -4.66
C ALA A 103 2.76 -7.91 -5.19
N GLY A 104 3.29 -6.77 -4.72
CA GLY A 104 2.92 -5.48 -5.27
C GLY A 104 3.18 -5.44 -6.78
N SER A 105 2.33 -4.76 -7.54
CA SER A 105 2.61 -4.53 -8.96
C SER A 105 3.75 -3.52 -9.09
N GLY A 106 4.65 -3.75 -10.06
CA GLY A 106 5.72 -2.79 -10.36
C GLY A 106 5.19 -1.51 -11.02
N GLY A 107 5.90 -0.40 -10.85
CA GLY A 107 5.57 0.85 -11.55
C GLY A 107 5.92 0.79 -13.05
N GLY A 108 5.28 1.64 -13.86
CA GLY A 108 5.60 1.75 -15.29
C GLY A 108 6.93 2.51 -15.55
N TYR A 109 7.66 2.11 -16.59
CA TYR A 109 8.94 2.70 -17.03
C TYR A 109 8.80 4.01 -17.85
N SER A 110 7.59 4.37 -18.28
CA SER A 110 7.38 5.52 -19.18
C SER A 110 6.00 6.18 -19.07
N THR A 111 5.09 5.60 -18.28
CA THR A 111 3.77 6.17 -18.05
C THR A 111 3.68 6.53 -16.58
N ASN A 112 3.31 7.77 -16.30
CA ASN A 112 2.99 8.37 -15.00
C ASN A 112 1.92 7.60 -14.18
N ALA A 113 1.95 6.29 -14.11
CA ALA A 113 0.97 5.45 -13.46
C ALA A 113 1.70 4.62 -12.41
N GLY A 114 1.55 5.02 -11.16
CA GLY A 114 1.87 4.15 -10.05
C GLY A 114 0.98 2.90 -10.10
N ALA A 115 1.53 1.79 -9.64
CA ALA A 115 0.81 0.53 -9.59
C ALA A 115 -0.45 0.62 -8.71
N LYS A 116 -1.50 -0.11 -9.08
CA LYS A 116 -2.76 -0.10 -8.35
C LYS A 116 -2.73 -1.12 -7.21
N GLY A 117 -3.13 -0.69 -6.02
CA GLY A 117 -3.48 -1.56 -4.90
C GLY A 117 -5.00 -1.77 -4.81
N TRP A 118 -5.48 -2.16 -3.63
CA TRP A 118 -6.88 -2.52 -3.42
C TRP A 118 -7.73 -1.31 -3.04
N GLY A 119 -8.81 -1.05 -3.78
CA GLY A 119 -9.81 -0.03 -3.41
C GLY A 119 -9.26 1.40 -3.26
N GLY A 120 -8.10 1.70 -3.86
CA GLY A 120 -7.41 2.98 -3.69
C GLY A 120 -6.30 2.99 -2.62
N PHE A 121 -6.17 1.93 -1.82
CA PHE A 121 -5.13 1.76 -0.82
C PHE A 121 -3.88 1.11 -1.42
N GLY A 122 -2.72 1.44 -0.88
CA GLY A 122 -1.44 0.91 -1.32
C GLY A 122 -1.06 1.23 -2.77
N ASN A 123 -1.74 2.17 -3.44
CA ASN A 123 -1.37 2.61 -4.78
C ASN A 123 0.03 3.25 -4.77
N GLY A 124 0.83 2.88 -5.76
CA GLY A 124 2.06 3.60 -6.06
C GLY A 124 1.78 5.02 -6.54
N GLY A 125 2.76 5.90 -6.33
CA GLY A 125 2.77 7.25 -6.85
C GLY A 125 3.14 7.28 -8.32
N ASN A 126 2.61 8.27 -9.04
CA ASN A 126 2.96 8.54 -10.42
C ASN A 126 4.36 9.16 -10.49
N GLY A 127 5.16 8.71 -11.45
CA GLY A 127 6.42 9.39 -11.77
C GLY A 127 6.18 10.81 -12.28
N GLY A 128 7.17 11.68 -12.11
CA GLY A 128 7.14 13.01 -12.71
C GLY A 128 7.29 12.93 -14.23
N SER A 129 6.63 13.80 -14.98
CA SER A 129 6.81 13.90 -16.44
C SER A 129 7.42 15.22 -16.88
N GLY A 130 8.21 15.14 -17.94
CA GLY A 130 8.86 16.25 -18.62
C GLY A 130 9.06 15.95 -20.10
N ASN A 131 9.37 16.98 -20.89
CA ASN A 131 9.42 16.91 -22.36
C ASN A 131 10.53 15.99 -22.91
N ALA A 132 11.55 15.68 -22.09
CA ALA A 132 12.71 14.88 -22.48
C ALA A 132 13.10 13.78 -21.46
N SER A 133 12.42 13.70 -20.31
CA SER A 133 12.67 12.69 -19.28
C SER A 133 11.46 12.51 -18.37
N ALA A 134 11.17 11.27 -17.98
CA ALA A 134 10.13 10.92 -17.03
C ALA A 134 10.73 10.12 -15.88
N GLY A 135 10.22 10.32 -14.67
CA GLY A 135 10.52 9.45 -13.54
C GLY A 135 9.66 8.18 -13.59
N GLY A 136 10.14 7.10 -12.99
CA GLY A 136 9.37 5.86 -12.88
C GLY A 136 8.22 5.99 -11.89
N GLY A 137 7.11 5.26 -12.12
CA GLY A 137 6.05 5.13 -11.12
C GLY A 137 6.51 4.32 -9.89
N GLY A 138 5.91 4.57 -8.73
CA GLY A 138 6.07 3.72 -7.55
C GLY A 138 5.30 2.40 -7.68
N ALA A 139 5.78 1.37 -6.97
CA ALA A 139 5.10 0.09 -6.87
C ALA A 139 3.92 0.17 -5.88
N SER A 140 2.96 -0.76 -6.02
CA SER A 140 1.91 -0.90 -5.03
C SER A 140 2.43 -1.60 -3.77
N GLY A 141 1.73 -1.42 -2.65
CA GLY A 141 1.92 -2.25 -1.47
C GLY A 141 1.60 -3.72 -1.75
N VAL A 142 2.19 -4.61 -0.95
CA VAL A 142 1.82 -6.03 -0.94
C VAL A 142 0.43 -6.20 -0.38
N MET A 143 -0.32 -7.14 -0.95
CA MET A 143 -1.64 -7.52 -0.47
C MET A 143 -1.59 -8.92 0.12
N ALA A 144 -2.27 -9.14 1.23
CA ALA A 144 -2.44 -10.47 1.81
C ALA A 144 -3.88 -10.67 2.29
N LYS A 145 -4.41 -11.87 2.06
CA LYS A 145 -5.71 -12.31 2.59
C LYS A 145 -5.54 -13.56 3.44
N TYR A 146 -6.20 -13.56 4.58
CA TYR A 146 -6.34 -14.70 5.49
C TYR A 146 -7.82 -14.95 5.70
N ASP A 147 -8.31 -16.13 5.33
CA ASP A 147 -9.75 -16.43 5.45
C ASP A 147 -10.12 -16.82 6.90
N LYS A 148 -9.20 -17.44 7.65
CA LYS A 148 -9.40 -17.83 9.05
C LYS A 148 -8.12 -17.64 9.86
N PHE A 149 -7.99 -16.48 10.47
CA PHE A 149 -6.87 -16.09 11.31
C PHE A 149 -7.24 -16.23 12.79
N PRO A 150 -6.55 -17.06 13.59
CA PRO A 150 -6.91 -17.28 14.99
C PRO A 150 -6.66 -16.02 15.83
N VAL A 151 -7.59 -15.71 16.73
CA VAL A 151 -7.50 -14.60 17.69
C VAL A 151 -8.05 -15.02 19.05
N THR A 152 -7.68 -14.31 20.11
CA THR A 152 -8.22 -14.59 21.46
C THR A 152 -9.30 -13.58 21.83
N PRO A 153 -10.51 -13.99 22.27
CA PRO A 153 -11.52 -13.07 22.77
C PRO A 153 -10.99 -12.11 23.84
N GLY A 154 -11.27 -10.82 23.71
CA GLY A 154 -10.81 -9.77 24.62
C GLY A 154 -9.37 -9.28 24.39
N GLU A 155 -8.60 -9.93 23.51
CA GLU A 155 -7.26 -9.48 23.14
C GLU A 155 -7.31 -8.08 22.48
N ILE A 156 -6.34 -7.24 22.80
CA ILE A 156 -6.16 -5.94 22.15
C ILE A 156 -5.04 -6.05 21.13
N ILE A 157 -5.39 -5.89 19.86
CA ILE A 157 -4.48 -6.01 18.73
C ILE A 157 -4.16 -4.62 18.21
N THR A 158 -2.88 -4.26 18.19
CA THR A 158 -2.40 -3.02 17.59
C THR A 158 -2.47 -3.10 16.07
N ILE A 159 -3.06 -2.10 15.43
CA ILE A 159 -3.15 -1.99 13.98
C ILE A 159 -2.20 -0.90 13.51
N THR A 160 -1.26 -1.25 12.65
CA THR A 160 -0.35 -0.28 12.01
C THR A 160 -0.72 -0.13 10.55
N ILE A 161 -1.00 1.09 10.10
CA ILE A 161 -1.22 1.38 8.69
C ILE A 161 0.06 1.94 8.08
N GLY A 162 0.57 1.24 7.08
CA GLY A 162 1.75 1.68 6.33
C GLY A 162 1.46 2.97 5.58
N VAL A 163 2.26 4.01 5.82
CA VAL A 163 2.13 5.28 5.11
C VAL A 163 2.53 5.14 3.64
N GLY A 164 1.96 5.96 2.76
CA GLY A 164 2.43 6.07 1.39
C GLY A 164 3.86 6.62 1.31
N GLY A 165 4.62 6.13 0.35
CA GLY A 165 5.97 6.60 0.07
C GLY A 165 5.97 8.04 -0.45
N VAL A 166 6.98 8.81 -0.05
CA VAL A 166 7.12 10.21 -0.46
C VAL A 166 7.42 10.32 -1.96
N LYS A 167 6.94 11.39 -2.61
CA LYS A 167 7.29 11.69 -4.00
C LYS A 167 8.78 12.03 -4.15
N GLY A 168 9.36 11.68 -5.28
CA GLY A 168 10.66 12.19 -5.71
C GLY A 168 10.62 13.70 -5.94
N THR A 169 11.73 14.37 -5.66
CA THR A 169 11.91 15.80 -5.97
C THR A 169 12.03 15.97 -7.48
N ALA A 170 11.46 17.05 -8.01
CA ALA A 170 11.67 17.38 -9.41
C ALA A 170 13.09 17.93 -9.61
N GLY A 171 13.73 17.59 -10.73
CA GLY A 171 15.03 18.14 -11.12
C GLY A 171 14.93 19.60 -11.57
N THR A 172 16.03 20.18 -12.03
CA THR A 172 16.04 21.56 -12.55
C THR A 172 15.86 21.58 -14.08
N GLY A 173 14.90 22.37 -14.58
CA GLY A 173 14.71 22.65 -16.02
C GLY A 173 13.33 22.28 -16.58
N GLY A 174 12.70 23.23 -17.30
CA GLY A 174 11.47 23.03 -18.08
C GLY A 174 10.15 23.07 -17.28
N ALA A 175 9.02 22.95 -17.99
CA ALA A 175 7.71 22.71 -17.37
C ALA A 175 7.68 21.26 -16.85
N GLN A 176 7.30 21.09 -15.58
CA GLN A 176 7.42 19.82 -14.87
C GLN A 176 6.07 19.41 -14.29
N VAL A 177 5.69 18.16 -14.50
CA VAL A 177 4.65 17.53 -13.68
C VAL A 177 5.36 16.88 -12.51
N ALA A 178 4.99 17.31 -11.30
CA ALA A 178 5.55 16.73 -10.08
C ALA A 178 5.15 15.26 -9.96
N ALA A 179 6.10 14.42 -9.51
CA ALA A 179 5.78 13.08 -9.04
C ALA A 179 4.72 13.15 -7.93
N THR A 180 3.96 12.07 -7.76
CA THR A 180 2.99 11.96 -6.66
C THR A 180 3.49 10.99 -5.60
N ALA A 181 3.05 11.21 -4.36
CA ALA A 181 3.26 10.25 -3.28
C ALA A 181 2.42 8.98 -3.55
N GLY A 182 2.84 7.87 -2.96
CA GLY A 182 2.00 6.69 -2.85
C GLY A 182 0.87 6.92 -1.86
N THR A 183 -0.14 6.04 -1.86
CA THR A 183 -1.21 6.07 -0.87
C THR A 183 -0.90 5.15 0.31
N SER A 184 -1.46 5.45 1.47
CA SER A 184 -1.39 4.57 2.63
C SER A 184 -2.02 3.20 2.36
N GLY A 185 -1.60 2.22 3.15
CA GLY A 185 -2.20 0.90 3.22
C GLY A 185 -3.56 0.88 3.92
N ALA A 186 -4.06 -0.32 4.19
CA ALA A 186 -5.30 -0.54 4.92
C ALA A 186 -5.34 -1.94 5.54
N VAL A 187 -6.18 -2.12 6.55
CA VAL A 187 -6.55 -3.43 7.12
C VAL A 187 -8.06 -3.54 7.19
N LEU A 188 -8.64 -4.55 6.55
CA LEU A 188 -10.03 -4.96 6.75
C LEU A 188 -10.05 -6.22 7.62
N ILE A 189 -10.85 -6.18 8.67
CA ILE A 189 -11.12 -7.30 9.58
C ILE A 189 -12.59 -7.67 9.40
N GLU A 190 -12.89 -8.95 9.19
CA GLU A 190 -14.24 -9.50 9.14
C GLU A 190 -14.36 -10.64 10.17
N TRP A 191 -15.49 -10.73 10.87
CA TRP A 191 -15.72 -11.76 11.88
C TRP A 191 -17.20 -12.12 12.01
N GLU A 192 -17.48 -13.28 12.58
CA GLU A 192 -18.80 -13.74 12.97
C GLU A 192 -18.90 -13.68 14.50
N GLU A 193 -20.07 -13.36 15.04
CA GLU A 193 -20.37 -13.41 16.48
C GLU A 193 -21.28 -14.59 16.81
#